data_AF-A0A8H6DKC9-F1
#
_entry.id   AF-A0A8H6DKC9-F1
#
_cell.length_a   1.000
_cell.length_b   1.000
_cell.length_c   1.000
_cell.angle_alpha   90.00
_cell.angle_beta   90.00
_cell.angle_gamma   90.00
#
_symmetry.space_group_name_H-M   'P 1'
#
loop_
_entity.id
_entity.type
_entity.pdbx_description
1 polymer ?
#
loop_
_entity_poly.entity_id
_entity_poly.type
_entity_poly.pdbx_seq_one_letter_code
_entity_poly.pdbx_strand_id
1 'polypeptide(L)'
;MNIEERKLMQRAQKAGQFTDFAFLCKGTKIPVHKVIICAQSKVFNAACNSGLKKATSGVYDLSEYPLEFVEKMVDYFYVGHYEDPNQDAPKISLSTHLLMMVLADKYII
;
A
#
# COMPACT_ATOMS: atom_id res chain seq x y z
N MET A 1 14.22 10.83 -5.93
CA MET A 1 13.64 9.88 -6.91
C MET A 1 12.50 10.58 -7.60
N ASN A 2 12.58 10.75 -8.92
CA ASN A 2 11.52 11.36 -9.71
C ASN A 2 10.33 10.38 -9.86
N ILE A 3 9.20 10.87 -10.38
CA ILE A 3 7.97 10.07 -10.49
C ILE A 3 8.12 8.87 -11.46
N GLU A 4 8.94 9.01 -12.50
CA GLU A 4 9.15 7.95 -13.49
C GLU A 4 9.96 6.78 -12.90
N GLU A 5 10.94 7.07 -12.06
CA GLU A 5 11.70 6.06 -11.30
C GLU A 5 10.78 5.32 -10.32
N ARG A 6 9.86 6.02 -9.64
CA ARG A 6 8.84 5.41 -8.76
C ARG A 6 7.91 4.46 -9.52
N LYS A 7 7.50 4.83 -10.73
CA LYS A 7 6.67 3.98 -11.60
C LYS A 7 7.35 2.68 -12.01
N LEU A 8 8.70 2.63 -12.10
CA LEU A 8 9.42 1.38 -12.35
C LEU A 8 9.20 0.38 -11.20
N MET A 9 9.33 0.83 -9.95
CA MET A 9 9.09 0.00 -8.78
C MET A 9 7.62 -0.43 -8.66
N GLN A 10 6.69 0.46 -9.01
CA GLN A 10 5.25 0.11 -9.03
C GLN A 10 4.95 -0.97 -10.08
N ARG A 11 5.54 -0.88 -11.28
CA ARG A 11 5.38 -1.91 -12.31
C ARG A 11 5.93 -3.26 -11.86
N ALA A 12 7.11 -3.28 -11.25
CA ALA A 12 7.67 -4.50 -10.66
C ALA A 12 6.73 -5.08 -9.59
N GLN A 13 6.16 -4.21 -8.73
CA GLN A 13 5.18 -4.64 -7.72
C GLN A 13 3.92 -5.23 -8.35
N LYS A 14 3.30 -4.58 -9.34
CA LYS A 14 2.09 -5.08 -10.01
C LYS A 14 2.35 -6.40 -10.74
N ALA A 15 3.57 -6.63 -11.20
CA ALA A 15 4.02 -7.89 -11.77
C ALA A 15 4.45 -8.94 -10.72
N GLY A 16 4.44 -8.61 -9.43
CA GLY A 16 4.90 -9.48 -8.33
C GLY A 16 6.42 -9.75 -8.34
N GLN A 17 7.19 -8.96 -9.07
CA GLN A 17 8.64 -9.13 -9.19
C GLN A 17 9.33 -8.64 -7.93
N PHE A 18 10.22 -9.46 -7.37
CA PHE A 18 11.05 -9.14 -6.19
C PHE A 18 10.28 -8.74 -4.92
N THR A 19 8.97 -8.96 -4.87
CA THR A 19 8.18 -8.72 -3.68
C THR A 19 8.47 -9.78 -2.62
N ASP A 20 8.78 -9.35 -1.41
CA ASP A 20 9.19 -10.16 -0.26
C ASP A 20 8.16 -10.11 0.88
N PHE A 21 6.99 -9.52 0.60
CA PHE A 21 5.86 -9.38 1.51
C PHE A 21 4.54 -9.25 0.76
N ALA A 22 3.43 -9.36 1.48
CA ALA A 22 2.10 -9.10 0.92
C ALA A 22 1.15 -8.50 1.95
N PHE A 23 0.19 -7.71 1.48
CA PHE A 23 -1.01 -7.42 2.24
C PHE A 23 -2.09 -8.43 1.90
N LEU A 24 -2.74 -9.00 2.92
CA LEU A 24 -3.92 -9.84 2.75
C LEU A 24 -5.15 -8.98 3.01
N CYS A 25 -6.06 -8.88 2.05
CA CYS A 25 -7.31 -8.18 2.21
C CYS A 25 -8.45 -9.03 1.65
N LYS A 26 -9.33 -9.51 2.54
CA LYS A 26 -10.53 -10.29 2.18
C LYS A 26 -10.22 -11.46 1.24
N GLY A 27 -9.15 -12.19 1.53
CA GLY A 27 -8.68 -13.34 0.73
C GLY A 27 -7.78 -12.98 -0.46
N THR A 28 -7.68 -11.71 -0.83
CA THR A 28 -6.79 -11.24 -1.92
C THR A 28 -5.42 -10.89 -1.36
N LYS A 29 -4.35 -11.42 -1.98
CA LYS A 29 -2.97 -11.06 -1.65
C LYS A 29 -2.47 -9.97 -2.60
N ILE A 30 -2.04 -8.85 -2.03
CA ILE A 30 -1.43 -7.73 -2.75
C ILE A 30 0.08 -7.79 -2.47
N PRO A 31 0.91 -8.22 -3.44
CA PRO A 31 2.35 -8.35 -3.22
C PRO A 31 2.99 -6.97 -3.08
N VAL A 32 3.96 -6.81 -2.18
CA VAL A 32 4.67 -5.54 -1.93
C VAL A 32 6.13 -5.78 -1.56
N HIS A 33 6.97 -4.77 -1.74
CA HIS A 33 8.36 -4.77 -1.28
C HIS A 33 8.43 -4.19 0.15
N LYS A 34 8.98 -4.93 1.11
CA LYS A 34 9.15 -4.47 2.51
C LYS A 34 9.88 -3.15 2.58
N VAL A 35 10.98 -3.02 1.83
CA VAL A 35 11.81 -1.81 1.86
C VAL A 35 11.00 -0.55 1.52
N ILE A 36 10.03 -0.65 0.61
CA ILE A 36 9.20 0.49 0.18
C ILE A 36 8.15 0.82 1.24
N ILE A 37 7.42 -0.18 1.75
CA ILE A 37 6.35 0.05 2.72
C ILE A 37 6.89 0.43 4.11
N CYS A 38 8.01 -0.18 4.54
CA CYS A 38 8.64 0.10 5.83
C CYS A 38 9.34 1.45 5.86
N ALA A 39 9.92 1.90 4.74
CA ALA A 39 10.50 3.23 4.67
C ALA A 39 9.44 4.34 4.81
N GLN A 40 8.19 4.06 4.45
CA GLN A 40 7.10 5.05 4.45
C GLN A 40 6.20 4.97 5.67
N SER A 41 6.03 3.79 6.28
CA SER A 41 5.19 3.60 7.45
C SER A 41 6.01 3.09 8.64
N LYS A 42 6.02 3.87 9.72
CA LYS A 42 6.61 3.42 11.00
C LYS A 42 5.89 2.20 11.55
N VAL A 43 4.58 2.08 11.30
CA VAL A 43 3.75 0.95 11.73
C VAL A 43 4.14 -0.32 10.97
N PHE A 44 4.28 -0.26 9.64
CA PHE A 44 4.74 -1.43 8.86
C PHE A 44 6.20 -1.77 9.14
N ASN A 45 7.06 -0.77 9.36
CA ASN A 45 8.44 -1.01 9.78
C ASN A 45 8.51 -1.75 11.13
N ALA A 46 7.74 -1.29 12.12
CA ALA A 46 7.66 -1.96 13.41
C ALA A 46 7.09 -3.37 13.25
N ALA A 47 6.01 -3.56 12.49
CA ALA A 47 5.42 -4.87 12.26
C ALA A 47 6.39 -5.86 11.61
N CYS A 48 7.14 -5.43 10.59
CA CYS A 48 8.10 -6.28 9.89
C CYS A 48 9.34 -6.64 10.74
N ASN A 49 9.75 -5.77 11.67
CA ASN A 49 10.95 -5.98 12.49
C ASN A 49 10.67 -6.61 13.87
N SER A 50 9.49 -6.43 14.44
CA SER A 50 9.19 -6.82 15.83
C SER A 50 8.78 -8.29 16.01
N GLY A 51 8.74 -9.10 14.95
CA GLY A 51 8.22 -10.47 15.02
C GLY A 51 6.73 -10.51 15.44
N LEU A 52 6.00 -9.41 15.28
CA LEU A 52 4.59 -9.33 15.60
C LEU A 52 3.81 -10.35 14.77
N LYS A 53 2.90 -11.11 15.40
CA LYS A 53 2.10 -12.17 14.76
C LYS A 53 1.42 -11.76 13.44
N LYS A 54 1.17 -10.45 13.28
CA LYS A 54 0.59 -9.88 12.06
C LYS A 54 1.52 -9.86 10.85
N ALA A 55 2.84 -10.07 10.99
CA ALA A 55 3.81 -10.03 9.89
C ALA A 55 4.74 -11.26 9.81
N THR A 56 4.68 -12.15 10.80
CA THR A 56 5.57 -13.32 10.95
C THR A 56 5.52 -14.32 9.79
N SER A 57 4.50 -14.26 8.93
CA SER A 57 4.34 -15.14 7.76
C SER A 57 4.68 -14.47 6.42
N GLY A 58 5.28 -13.27 6.43
CA GLY A 58 5.49 -12.51 5.19
C GLY A 58 4.21 -11.88 4.63
N VAL A 59 3.15 -11.83 5.45
CA VAL A 59 1.85 -11.27 5.11
C VAL A 59 1.38 -10.38 6.25
N TYR A 60 0.77 -9.23 5.95
CA TYR A 60 0.04 -8.40 6.91
C TYR A 60 -1.44 -8.33 6.56
N ASP A 61 -2.29 -8.68 7.52
CA ASP A 61 -3.75 -8.72 7.33
C ASP A 61 -4.40 -7.34 7.47
N LEU A 62 -5.05 -6.90 6.40
CA LEU A 62 -5.80 -5.66 6.22
C LEU A 62 -7.27 -5.95 5.83
N SER A 63 -7.79 -7.14 6.16
CA SER A 63 -9.15 -7.55 5.79
C SER A 63 -10.27 -6.73 6.48
N GLU A 64 -9.92 -5.91 7.46
CA GLU A 64 -10.84 -4.92 8.06
C GLU A 64 -11.22 -3.78 7.10
N TYR A 65 -10.44 -3.59 6.03
CA TYR A 65 -10.66 -2.54 5.01
C TYR A 65 -11.28 -3.10 3.73
N PRO A 66 -11.97 -2.27 2.93
CA PRO A 66 -12.32 -2.65 1.56
C PRO A 66 -11.06 -2.73 0.69
N LEU A 67 -11.04 -3.70 -0.23
CA LEU A 67 -9.88 -4.00 -1.08
C LEU A 67 -9.36 -2.77 -1.83
N GLU A 68 -10.26 -1.99 -2.43
CA GLU A 68 -9.95 -0.78 -3.17
C GLU A 68 -9.09 0.21 -2.37
N PHE A 69 -9.37 0.38 -1.06
CA PHE A 69 -8.61 1.32 -0.23
C PHE A 69 -7.21 0.79 0.09
N VAL A 70 -7.06 -0.53 0.23
CA VAL A 70 -5.74 -1.15 0.41
C VAL A 70 -4.93 -1.01 -0.87
N GLU A 71 -5.53 -1.19 -2.04
CA GLU A 71 -4.89 -0.97 -3.34
C GLU A 71 -4.46 0.49 -3.52
N LYS A 72 -5.33 1.45 -3.18
CA LYS A 72 -5.00 2.89 -3.18
C LYS A 72 -3.85 3.21 -2.22
N MET A 73 -3.85 2.66 -1.01
CA MET A 73 -2.74 2.82 -0.07
C MET A 73 -1.43 2.26 -0.63
N VAL A 74 -1.49 1.10 -1.31
CA VAL A 74 -0.32 0.53 -2.00
C VAL A 74 0.15 1.44 -3.12
N ASP A 75 -0.74 1.93 -3.99
CA ASP A 75 -0.35 2.88 -5.05
C ASP A 75 0.33 4.12 -4.47
N TYR A 76 -0.20 4.68 -3.37
CA TYR A 76 0.43 5.79 -2.66
C TYR A 76 1.86 5.48 -2.21
N PHE A 77 2.11 4.28 -1.65
CA PHE A 77 3.47 3.89 -1.29
C PHE A 77 4.45 3.93 -2.47
N TYR A 78 4.02 3.57 -3.68
CA TYR A 78 4.96 3.55 -4.80
C TYR A 78 5.13 4.94 -5.41
N VAL A 79 4.02 5.60 -5.75
CA VAL A 79 4.05 6.80 -6.60
C VAL A 79 3.65 8.09 -5.87
N GLY A 80 3.24 8.03 -4.60
CA GLY A 80 2.88 9.20 -3.79
C GLY A 80 1.49 9.77 -4.06
N HIS A 81 0.71 9.11 -4.92
CA HIS A 81 -0.69 9.41 -5.18
C HIS A 81 -1.43 8.10 -5.47
N TYR A 82 -2.74 8.10 -5.26
CA TYR A 82 -3.63 6.95 -5.49
C TYR A 82 -4.76 7.28 -6.48
N GLU A 83 -4.60 8.42 -7.15
CA GLU A 83 -5.44 8.88 -8.24
C GLU A 83 -4.85 8.34 -9.55
N ASP A 84 -5.72 7.90 -10.46
CA ASP A 84 -5.31 7.57 -11.82
C ASP A 84 -5.31 8.87 -12.65
N PRO A 85 -4.15 9.38 -13.08
CA PRO A 85 -4.07 10.62 -13.84
C PRO A 85 -4.67 10.51 -15.25
N ASN A 86 -4.95 9.29 -15.73
CA ASN A 86 -5.42 9.03 -17.10
C ASN A 86 -6.92 8.72 -17.19
N GLN A 87 -7.65 8.75 -16.08
CA GLN A 87 -9.09 8.52 -16.11
C GLN A 87 -9.84 9.85 -16.16
N ASP A 88 -10.66 10.03 -17.21
CA ASP A 88 -11.76 11.00 -17.29
C ASP A 88 -12.88 10.71 -16.24
N ALA A 89 -12.53 10.01 -15.16
CA ALA A 89 -13.43 9.62 -14.09
C ALA A 89 -13.85 10.85 -13.28
N PRO A 90 -15.08 10.85 -12.72
CA PRO A 90 -15.48 11.87 -11.77
C PRO A 90 -14.47 11.94 -10.63
N LYS A 91 -14.07 13.18 -10.30
CA LYS A 91 -13.19 13.52 -9.17
C LYS A 91 -13.51 12.64 -7.97
N ILE A 92 -12.50 11.97 -7.41
CA ILE A 92 -12.65 11.04 -6.29
C ILE A 92 -13.54 11.69 -5.20
N SER A 93 -14.51 10.92 -4.70
CA SER A 93 -15.43 11.41 -3.69
C SER A 93 -14.70 11.84 -2.42
N LEU A 94 -15.17 12.91 -1.76
CA LEU A 94 -14.68 13.35 -0.45
C LEU A 94 -14.67 12.21 0.58
N SER A 95 -15.65 11.30 0.52
CA SER A 95 -15.70 10.13 1.39
C SER A 95 -14.49 9.19 1.20
N THR A 96 -13.98 9.08 -0.03
CA THR A 96 -12.77 8.29 -0.33
C THR A 96 -11.53 8.96 0.23
N HIS A 97 -11.36 10.27 0.02
CA HIS A 97 -10.24 11.01 0.61
C HIS A 97 -10.25 10.97 2.14
N LEU A 98 -11.41 11.10 2.77
CA LEU A 98 -11.53 10.99 4.22
C LEU A 98 -11.06 9.63 4.73
N LEU A 99 -11.45 8.54 4.06
CA LEU A 99 -11.01 7.21 4.47
C LEU A 99 -9.50 6.99 4.24
N MET A 100 -8.95 7.54 3.16
CA MET A 100 -7.50 7.53 2.93
C MET A 100 -6.75 8.33 4.01
N MET A 101 -7.30 9.43 4.52
CA MET A 101 -6.72 10.16 5.66
C MET A 101 -6.76 9.34 6.96
N VAL A 102 -7.84 8.59 7.19
CA VAL A 102 -7.93 7.67 8.35
C VAL A 102 -6.88 6.56 8.27
N LEU A 103 -6.66 6.00 7.07
CA LEU A 103 -5.57 5.05 6.84
C LEU A 103 -4.20 5.70 7.03
N ALA A 104 -4.03 6.93 6.54
CA ALA A 104 -2.80 7.67 6.67
C ALA A 104 -2.41 7.92 8.14
N ASP A 105 -3.37 8.36 8.95
CA ASP A 105 -3.18 8.53 10.40
C ASP A 105 -2.83 7.21 11.09
N LYS A 106 -3.63 6.16 10.82
CA LYS A 106 -3.43 4.85 11.46
C LYS A 106 -2.08 4.22 11.12
N TYR A 107 -1.63 4.33 9.88
CA TYR A 107 -0.38 3.73 9.41
C TYR A 107 0.80 4.70 9.41
N ILE A 108 0.59 5.96 9.78
CA ILE A 108 1.60 7.02 9.87
C ILE A 108 2.33 7.17 8.52
N ILE A 109 1.57 7.48 7.46
CA ILE A 109 2.03 7.60 6.05
C ILE A 109 1.59 8.91 5.41
#